data_AF-A0A2K0UE06-F1
#
_entry.id   AF-A0A2K0UE06-F1
#
_cell.length_a   1.000
_cell.length_b   1.000
_cell.length_c   1.000
_cell.angle_alpha   90.00
_cell.angle_beta   90.00
_cell.angle_gamma   90.00
#
_symmetry.space_group_name_H-M   'P 1'
#
loop_
_entity.id
_entity.type
_entity.pdbx_description
1 polymer ?
#
loop_
_entity_poly.entity_id
_entity_poly.type
_entity_poly.pdbx_seq_one_letter_code
_entity_poly.pdbx_strand_id
1 'polypeptide(L)'
;MDDLQISPDDRRYSDAAACVRIYWAQATELNLRDQKIMIEYIKDHLDSLKSAGIPVEQHMFYFATMRLREILGKHGLEWIIFLILSAVYPKLPEDYVNSIEELYGSSKIEDHSDKYFKKLGLKKKEQLSSIAITKSNPSIQAKLSTPSSSTKRRQISPCLANKASTSTETEPHPPMHSCCSAELSQFRMAFELTNKNLDTLRTKLDAIQAKVDGAPSRLKAAMDNPFCHDDDEEE
;
A
#
# COMPACT_ATOMS: atom_id res chain seq x y z
N MET A 1 -3.92 -3.01 17.26
CA MET A 1 -2.82 -3.94 16.93
C MET A 1 -3.20 -5.37 17.24
N ASP A 2 -3.94 -5.59 18.34
CA ASP A 2 -4.53 -6.90 18.66
C ASP A 2 -5.42 -7.44 17.52
N ASP A 3 -6.11 -6.56 16.80
CA ASP A 3 -6.91 -6.90 15.62
C ASP A 3 -6.10 -7.51 14.46
N LEU A 4 -4.78 -7.31 14.43
CA LEU A 4 -3.89 -7.85 13.40
C LEU A 4 -3.23 -9.17 13.83
N GLN A 5 -3.39 -9.61 15.09
CA GLN A 5 -2.82 -10.86 15.64
C GLN A 5 -1.29 -11.01 15.47
N ILE A 6 -0.54 -9.91 15.48
CA ILE A 6 0.93 -9.93 15.34
C ILE A 6 1.57 -9.74 16.70
N SER A 7 2.48 -10.65 17.05
CA SER A 7 3.30 -10.51 18.27
C SER A 7 4.20 -9.27 18.16
N PRO A 8 4.35 -8.47 19.22
CA PRO A 8 5.28 -7.34 19.25
C PRO A 8 6.75 -7.68 18.92
N ASP A 9 7.15 -8.92 19.20
CA ASP A 9 8.50 -9.41 18.91
C ASP A 9 8.69 -9.82 17.44
N ASP A 10 7.62 -9.83 16.66
CA ASP A 10 7.65 -10.14 15.24
C ASP A 10 8.25 -8.96 14.45
N ARG A 11 9.19 -9.25 13.54
CA ARG A 11 9.75 -8.23 12.64
C ARG A 11 8.65 -7.55 11.80
N ARG A 12 7.58 -8.28 11.45
CA ARG A 12 6.41 -7.77 10.73
C ARG A 12 5.66 -6.70 11.51
N TYR A 13 5.71 -6.74 12.85
CA TYR A 13 5.08 -5.74 13.70
C TYR A 13 5.63 -4.34 13.42
N SER A 14 6.95 -4.22 13.23
CA SER A 14 7.58 -2.92 12.99
C SER A 14 7.13 -2.30 11.66
N ASP A 15 7.09 -3.11 10.60
CA ASP A 15 6.72 -2.67 9.26
C ASP A 15 5.22 -2.30 9.21
N ALA A 16 4.37 -3.15 9.79
CA ALA A 16 2.94 -2.86 9.88
C ALA A 16 2.65 -1.61 10.74
N ALA A 17 3.35 -1.45 11.87
CA ALA A 17 3.26 -0.25 12.67
C ALA A 17 3.70 1.01 11.90
N ALA A 18 4.70 0.89 11.02
CA ALA A 18 5.11 1.99 10.15
C ALA A 18 4.01 2.33 9.14
N CYS A 19 3.42 1.33 8.48
CA CYS A 19 2.30 1.55 7.56
C CYS A 19 1.08 2.18 8.25
N VAL A 20 0.73 1.73 9.46
CA VAL A 20 -0.36 2.33 10.25
C VAL A 20 -0.07 3.79 10.58
N ARG A 21 1.18 4.13 10.94
CA ARG A 21 1.57 5.53 11.19
C ARG A 21 1.44 6.39 9.93
N ILE A 22 1.88 5.90 8.76
CA ILE A 22 1.70 6.62 7.50
C ILE A 22 0.21 6.75 7.14
N TYR A 23 -0.59 5.70 7.35
CA TYR A 23 -2.04 5.78 7.15
C TYR A 23 -2.64 6.89 8.02
N TRP A 24 -2.35 6.95 9.31
CA TRP A 24 -2.85 8.02 10.18
C TRP A 24 -2.38 9.41 9.75
N ALA A 25 -1.13 9.52 9.29
CA ALA A 25 -0.58 10.77 8.76
C ALA A 25 -1.33 11.28 7.52
N GLN A 26 -1.87 10.39 6.69
CA GLN A 26 -2.43 10.74 5.38
C GLN A 26 -3.95 10.55 5.28
N ALA A 27 -4.58 9.86 6.23
CA ALA A 27 -5.98 9.44 6.13
C ALA A 27 -6.97 10.59 5.88
N THR A 28 -6.67 11.82 6.31
CA THR A 28 -7.56 12.97 6.06
C THR A 28 -7.46 13.55 4.65
N GLU A 29 -6.37 13.26 3.94
CA GLU A 29 -6.11 13.69 2.57
C GLU A 29 -6.48 12.61 1.55
N LEU A 30 -6.58 11.34 2.00
CA LEU A 30 -7.10 10.24 1.20
C LEU A 30 -8.62 10.28 1.10
N ASN A 31 -9.15 9.98 -0.08
CA ASN A 31 -10.59 9.73 -0.24
C ASN A 31 -10.99 8.38 0.41
N LEU A 32 -12.28 8.14 0.60
CA LEU A 32 -12.77 6.94 1.30
C LEU A 32 -12.39 5.63 0.63
N ARG A 33 -12.31 5.60 -0.71
CA ARG A 33 -11.89 4.42 -1.47
C ARG A 33 -10.43 4.09 -1.16
N ASP A 34 -9.56 5.09 -1.23
CA ASP A 34 -8.12 4.94 -1.01
C ASP A 34 -7.81 4.59 0.46
N GLN A 35 -8.54 5.16 1.41
CA GLN A 35 -8.45 4.76 2.82
C GLN A 35 -8.79 3.28 3.00
N LYS A 36 -9.87 2.80 2.37
CA LYS A 36 -10.27 1.39 2.45
C LYS A 36 -9.21 0.47 1.85
N ILE A 37 -8.72 0.80 0.66
CA ILE A 37 -7.65 0.05 -0.02
C ILE A 37 -6.40 -0.01 0.86
N MET A 38 -5.98 1.10 1.45
CA MET A 38 -4.80 1.13 2.32
C MET A 38 -5.00 0.27 3.58
N ILE A 39 -6.19 0.30 4.20
CA ILE A 39 -6.51 -0.56 5.34
C ILE A 39 -6.48 -2.04 4.94
N GLU A 40 -7.05 -2.40 3.79
CA GLU A 40 -7.02 -3.77 3.26
C GLU A 40 -5.58 -4.24 3.00
N TYR A 41 -4.72 -3.40 2.43
CA TYR A 41 -3.30 -3.74 2.27
C TYR A 41 -2.60 -3.99 3.61
N ILE A 42 -2.83 -3.13 4.60
CA ILE A 42 -2.22 -3.28 5.93
C ILE A 42 -2.70 -4.57 6.62
N LYS A 43 -3.95 -4.99 6.40
CA LYS A 43 -4.54 -6.19 7.02
C LYS A 43 -4.15 -7.48 6.28
N ASP A 44 -4.34 -7.51 4.98
CA ASP A 44 -4.33 -8.76 4.21
C ASP A 44 -2.93 -9.12 3.68
N HIS A 45 -2.05 -8.12 3.56
CA HIS A 45 -0.73 -8.30 2.93
C HIS A 45 0.44 -8.15 3.90
N LEU A 46 0.17 -8.36 5.18
CA LEU A 46 1.16 -8.33 6.26
C LEU A 46 2.37 -9.24 6.02
N ASP A 47 2.14 -10.39 5.39
CA ASP A 47 3.21 -11.32 5.00
C ASP A 47 4.03 -10.86 3.80
N SER A 48 3.45 -10.00 2.96
CA SER A 48 4.08 -9.40 1.78
C SER A 48 4.78 -8.08 2.08
N LEU A 49 4.58 -7.47 3.26
CA LEU A 49 5.24 -6.23 3.70
C LEU A 49 6.70 -6.43 4.15
N LYS A 50 7.30 -7.61 3.90
CA LYS A 50 8.64 -7.96 4.39
C LYS A 50 9.71 -7.10 3.69
N SER A 51 10.12 -6.03 4.35
CA SER A 51 11.28 -5.22 3.93
C SER A 51 12.62 -5.84 4.32
N ALA A 52 12.64 -6.69 5.36
CA ALA A 52 13.86 -7.12 6.01
C ALA A 52 14.78 -7.95 5.09
N GLY A 53 15.85 -7.31 4.62
CA GLY A 53 16.93 -7.95 3.86
C GLY A 53 16.68 -8.07 2.36
N ILE A 54 15.56 -7.53 1.85
CA ILE A 54 15.22 -7.58 0.43
C ILE A 54 15.33 -6.17 -0.18
N PRO A 55 16.08 -5.98 -1.28
CA PRO A 55 16.09 -4.72 -2.01
C PRO A 55 14.70 -4.29 -2.45
N VAL A 56 14.43 -2.99 -2.49
CA VAL A 56 13.12 -2.44 -2.89
C VAL A 56 12.68 -2.92 -4.27
N GLU A 57 13.62 -3.14 -5.19
CA GLU A 57 13.39 -3.62 -6.55
C GLU A 57 12.80 -5.03 -6.59
N GLN A 58 13.03 -5.83 -5.55
CA GLN A 58 12.51 -7.19 -5.40
C GLN A 58 11.21 -7.22 -4.59
N HIS A 59 10.78 -6.10 -4.01
CA HIS A 59 9.52 -6.03 -3.27
C HIS A 59 8.34 -6.16 -4.23
N MET A 60 7.40 -7.06 -3.91
CA MET A 60 6.27 -7.39 -4.79
C MET A 60 5.49 -6.15 -5.25
N PHE A 61 5.16 -5.24 -4.32
CA PHE A 61 4.44 -4.01 -4.67
C PHE A 61 5.24 -3.08 -5.59
N TYR A 62 6.53 -2.89 -5.34
CA TYR A 62 7.37 -2.06 -6.20
C TYR A 62 7.45 -2.68 -7.60
N PHE A 63 7.75 -3.98 -7.68
CA PHE A 63 7.82 -4.70 -8.95
C PHE A 63 6.51 -4.62 -9.74
N ALA A 64 5.36 -4.86 -9.09
CA ALA A 64 4.05 -4.79 -9.73
C ALA A 64 3.74 -3.38 -10.25
N THR A 65 3.99 -2.35 -9.44
CA THR A 65 3.78 -0.95 -9.83
C THR A 65 4.70 -0.52 -10.97
N MET A 66 5.97 -0.93 -10.97
CA MET A 66 6.89 -0.60 -12.06
C MET A 66 6.47 -1.28 -13.37
N ARG A 67 5.98 -2.53 -13.31
CA ARG A 67 5.42 -3.20 -14.50
C ARG A 67 4.15 -2.51 -15.03
N LEU A 68 3.27 -2.05 -14.13
CA LEU A 68 2.12 -1.25 -14.54
C LEU A 68 2.55 0.08 -15.16
N ARG A 69 3.61 0.70 -14.63
CA ARG A 69 4.18 1.92 -15.19
C ARG A 69 4.70 1.71 -16.62
N GLU A 70 5.32 0.57 -16.91
CA GLU A 70 5.78 0.24 -18.26
C GLU A 70 4.62 0.15 -19.27
N ILE A 71 3.47 -0.36 -18.84
CA ILE A 71 2.30 -0.59 -19.71
C ILE A 71 1.44 0.66 -19.84
N LEU A 72 1.20 1.37 -18.73
CA LEU A 72 0.24 2.46 -18.62
C LEU A 72 0.90 3.84 -18.49
N GLY A 73 2.23 3.90 -18.55
CA GLY A 73 3.00 5.11 -18.24
C GLY A 73 2.79 5.52 -16.78
N LYS A 74 2.76 6.83 -16.53
CA LYS A 74 2.59 7.37 -15.17
C LYS A 74 1.30 6.92 -14.50
N HIS A 75 0.24 6.66 -15.27
CA HIS A 75 -1.05 6.21 -14.73
C HIS A 75 -1.01 4.82 -14.08
N GLY A 76 0.05 4.04 -14.30
CA GLY A 76 0.28 2.78 -13.58
C GLY A 76 0.82 2.97 -12.16
N LEU A 77 1.13 4.20 -11.76
CA LEU A 77 1.60 4.54 -10.43
C LEU A 77 0.42 4.83 -9.51
N GLU A 78 0.48 4.31 -8.29
CA GLU A 78 -0.56 4.50 -7.28
C GLU A 78 0.04 5.14 -6.02
N TRP A 79 -0.60 6.23 -5.56
CA TRP A 79 -0.21 6.93 -4.34
C TRP A 79 -0.21 6.02 -3.10
N ILE A 80 -1.20 5.14 -2.97
CA ILE A 80 -1.29 4.22 -1.83
C ILE A 80 -0.10 3.26 -1.77
N ILE A 81 0.33 2.73 -2.92
CA ILE A 81 1.51 1.87 -2.97
C ILE A 81 2.78 2.65 -2.62
N PHE A 82 2.90 3.89 -3.09
CA PHE A 82 3.99 4.77 -2.69
C PHE A 82 4.03 5.01 -1.18
N LEU A 83 2.88 5.26 -0.53
CA LEU A 83 2.79 5.43 0.92
C LEU A 83 3.23 4.16 1.67
N ILE A 84 2.81 2.99 1.23
CA ILE A 84 3.19 1.71 1.83
C ILE A 84 4.70 1.48 1.70
N LEU A 85 5.25 1.63 0.50
CA LEU A 85 6.68 1.44 0.24
C LEU A 85 7.53 2.44 1.03
N SER A 86 7.10 3.71 1.12
CA SER A 86 7.78 4.74 1.90
C SER A 86 7.75 4.48 3.42
N ALA A 87 6.77 3.71 3.90
CA ALA A 87 6.69 3.34 5.30
C ALA A 87 7.73 2.28 5.69
N VAL A 88 7.99 1.32 4.79
CA VAL A 88 8.81 0.14 5.08
C VAL A 88 10.25 0.26 4.56
N TYR A 89 10.51 1.14 3.60
CA TYR A 89 11.85 1.41 3.08
C TYR A 89 12.34 2.81 3.46
N PRO A 90 13.57 2.94 3.99
CA PRO A 90 14.12 4.26 4.34
C PRO A 90 14.46 5.10 3.10
N LYS A 91 14.67 4.47 1.95
CA LYS A 91 14.97 5.12 0.68
C LYS A 91 14.36 4.32 -0.46
N LEU A 92 13.64 5.02 -1.34
CA LEU A 92 13.09 4.46 -2.57
C LEU A 92 13.94 4.88 -3.79
N PRO A 93 13.84 4.17 -4.92
CA PRO A 93 14.59 4.53 -6.13
C PRO A 93 14.16 5.91 -6.64
N GLU A 94 15.12 6.73 -7.03
CA GLU A 94 14.89 8.14 -7.37
C GLU A 94 13.97 8.31 -8.58
N ASP A 95 14.11 7.48 -9.62
CA ASP A 95 13.20 7.48 -10.78
C ASP A 95 11.73 7.23 -10.37
N TYR A 96 11.51 6.35 -9.39
CA TYR A 96 10.17 6.07 -8.87
C TYR A 96 9.61 7.27 -8.10
N VAL A 97 10.41 7.87 -7.21
CA VAL A 97 10.01 9.05 -6.43
C VAL A 97 9.71 10.24 -7.35
N ASN A 98 10.57 10.50 -8.34
CA ASN A 98 10.38 11.58 -9.32
C ASN A 98 9.10 11.36 -10.14
N SER A 99 8.80 10.11 -10.52
CA SER A 99 7.59 9.82 -11.27
C SER A 99 6.31 10.01 -10.44
N ILE A 100 6.37 9.73 -9.13
CA ILE A 100 5.29 10.01 -8.19
C ILE A 100 5.10 11.52 -8.03
N GLU A 101 6.19 12.26 -7.86
CA GLU A 101 6.15 13.73 -7.73
C GLU A 101 5.59 14.39 -8.98
N GLU A 102 5.98 13.92 -10.17
CA GLU A 102 5.46 14.46 -11.42
C GLU A 102 3.96 14.18 -11.60
N LEU A 103 3.46 13.02 -11.13
CA LEU A 103 2.04 12.66 -11.25
C LEU A 103 1.15 13.32 -10.21
N TYR A 104 1.60 13.37 -8.95
CA TYR A 104 0.80 13.82 -7.80
C TYR A 104 1.18 15.24 -7.34
N GLY A 105 2.18 15.87 -7.96
CA GLY A 105 2.69 17.20 -7.64
C GLY A 105 3.65 17.24 -6.44
N SER A 106 3.75 16.15 -5.67
CA SER A 106 4.64 16.03 -4.52
C SER A 106 4.87 14.56 -4.17
N SER A 107 6.08 14.24 -3.72
CA SER A 107 6.42 12.96 -3.06
C SER A 107 6.52 13.08 -1.54
N LYS A 108 6.34 14.28 -1.00
CA LYS A 108 6.48 14.56 0.43
C LYS A 108 5.25 14.08 1.20
N ILE A 109 5.46 13.20 2.18
CA ILE A 109 4.42 12.70 3.07
C ILE A 109 4.34 13.61 4.29
N GLU A 110 3.33 14.47 4.34
CA GLU A 110 3.09 15.36 5.48
C GLU A 110 2.32 14.65 6.60
N ASP A 111 2.60 14.99 7.87
CA ASP A 111 1.91 14.38 9.01
C ASP A 111 0.64 15.17 9.37
N HIS A 112 -0.51 14.66 8.94
CA HIS A 112 -1.83 15.16 9.32
C HIS A 112 -2.52 14.31 10.39
N SER A 113 -1.78 13.48 11.13
CA SER A 113 -2.36 12.61 12.16
C SER A 113 -3.11 13.38 13.25
N ASP A 114 -2.70 14.60 13.58
CA ASP A 114 -3.44 15.46 14.52
C ASP A 114 -4.85 15.79 14.02
N LYS A 115 -4.99 16.09 12.71
CA LYS A 115 -6.29 16.34 12.06
C LYS A 115 -7.14 15.06 12.06
N TYR A 116 -6.51 13.91 11.80
CA TYR A 116 -7.17 12.60 11.83
C TYR A 116 -7.73 12.27 13.22
N PHE A 117 -6.90 12.30 14.27
CA PHE A 117 -7.33 11.98 15.62
C PHE A 117 -8.36 12.97 16.17
N LYS A 118 -8.22 14.27 15.84
CA LYS A 118 -9.22 15.28 16.20
C LYS A 118 -10.59 14.98 15.60
N LYS A 119 -10.66 14.55 14.33
CA LYS A 119 -11.93 14.17 13.69
C LYS A 119 -12.60 12.97 14.37
N LEU A 120 -11.81 12.05 14.93
CA LEU A 120 -12.31 10.88 15.65
C LEU A 120 -12.59 11.11 17.13
N GLY A 121 -12.31 12.31 17.67
CA GLY A 121 -12.42 12.58 19.10
C GLY A 121 -11.39 11.81 19.96
N LEU A 122 -10.30 11.34 19.34
CA LEU A 122 -9.26 10.55 20.01
C LEU A 122 -8.07 11.43 20.40
N LYS A 123 -7.37 11.06 21.48
CA LYS A 123 -6.11 11.69 21.87
C LYS A 123 -4.93 10.99 21.18
N LYS A 124 -4.21 11.73 20.31
CA LYS A 124 -3.02 11.24 19.58
C LYS A 124 -2.00 10.53 20.47
N LYS A 125 -1.69 11.12 21.64
CA LYS A 125 -0.70 10.57 22.58
C LYS A 125 -1.05 9.17 23.06
N GLU A 126 -2.32 8.92 23.37
CA GLU A 126 -2.79 7.61 23.83
C GLU A 126 -2.67 6.58 22.69
N GLN A 127 -3.09 6.92 21.47
CA GLN A 127 -3.04 6.02 20.32
C GLN A 127 -1.61 5.67 19.89
N LEU A 128 -0.71 6.65 19.86
CA LEU A 128 0.70 6.41 19.56
C LEU A 128 1.38 5.58 20.65
N SER A 129 1.00 5.79 21.92
CA SER A 129 1.55 5.01 23.03
C SER A 129 1.14 3.54 22.93
N SER A 130 -0.09 3.22 22.52
CA SER A 130 -0.53 1.83 22.31
C SER A 130 0.28 1.10 21.24
N ILE A 131 0.81 1.81 20.24
CA ILE A 131 1.71 1.22 19.22
C ILE A 131 3.15 1.11 19.75
N ALA A 132 3.61 2.07 20.55
CA ALA A 132 4.99 2.15 21.03
C ALA A 132 5.30 1.26 22.25
N ILE A 133 4.32 0.98 23.12
CA ILE A 133 4.52 0.37 24.43
C ILE A 133 4.89 -1.12 24.38
N THR A 134 4.64 -1.81 23.27
CA THR A 134 4.90 -3.26 23.21
C THR A 134 6.37 -3.65 23.00
N LYS A 135 7.30 -2.66 22.89
CA LYS A 135 8.76 -2.92 22.93
C LYS A 135 9.35 -3.04 24.33
N SER A 136 8.58 -2.78 25.40
CA SER A 136 9.08 -2.91 26.77
C SER A 136 8.30 -3.96 27.53
N ASN A 137 8.70 -5.21 27.40
CA ASN A 137 8.47 -6.21 28.44
C ASN A 137 9.73 -6.25 29.33
N PRO A 138 9.74 -5.63 30.53
CA PRO A 138 10.90 -5.61 31.41
C PRO A 138 10.93 -6.87 32.30
N SER A 139 10.87 -8.05 31.68
CA SER A 139 10.84 -9.32 32.44
C SER A 139 11.89 -10.32 31.96
N ILE A 140 13.10 -9.84 31.67
CA ILE A 140 14.35 -10.62 31.82
C ILE A 140 15.45 -9.68 32.33
N GLN A 141 15.30 -9.19 33.56
CA GLN A 141 16.47 -8.90 34.39
C GLN A 141 16.50 -9.94 35.52
N ALA A 142 17.11 -11.08 35.23
CA ALA A 142 17.69 -11.92 36.25
C ALA A 142 18.94 -12.59 35.68
N LYS A 143 20.09 -12.11 36.17
CA LYS A 143 21.41 -12.75 36.15
C LYS A 143 22.14 -12.82 34.81
N LEU A 144 22.95 -11.80 34.53
CA LEU A 144 24.40 -12.02 34.49
C LEU A 144 25.15 -10.69 34.67
N SER A 145 25.44 -10.36 35.93
CA SER A 145 26.52 -9.45 36.27
C SER A 145 27.73 -10.31 36.59
N THR A 146 28.78 -10.27 35.76
CA THR A 146 30.14 -9.96 36.24
C THR A 146 31.10 -9.70 35.06
N PRO A 147 32.09 -8.79 35.24
CA PRO A 147 33.04 -8.35 34.23
C PRO A 147 34.41 -9.05 34.36
N SER A 148 35.16 -9.19 33.27
CA SER A 148 36.62 -9.37 33.28
C SER A 148 37.17 -9.04 31.89
N SER A 149 37.70 -7.84 31.67
CA SER A 149 39.10 -7.41 31.88
C SER A 149 40.11 -7.97 30.87
N SER A 150 40.43 -7.09 29.92
CA SER A 150 41.77 -6.71 29.43
C SER A 150 42.70 -7.69 28.68
N THR A 151 43.34 -7.09 27.67
CA THR A 151 44.73 -7.32 27.21
C THR A 151 44.96 -8.32 26.06
N LYS A 152 45.35 -7.82 24.87
CA LYS A 152 46.74 -7.84 24.34
C LYS A 152 46.82 -7.90 22.80
N ARG A 153 47.12 -6.73 22.23
CA ARG A 153 48.13 -6.45 21.19
C ARG A 153 48.85 -7.66 20.58
N ARG A 154 48.74 -7.82 19.25
CA ARG A 154 49.86 -8.21 18.37
C ARG A 154 49.69 -7.62 16.97
N GLN A 155 50.61 -6.73 16.63
CA GLN A 155 50.96 -6.33 15.27
C GLN A 155 51.81 -7.43 14.64
N ILE A 156 51.59 -7.75 13.36
CA ILE A 156 52.63 -8.25 12.46
C ILE A 156 52.42 -7.60 11.08
N SER A 157 53.54 -7.08 10.57
CA SER A 157 53.78 -6.31 9.35
C SER A 157 53.55 -7.09 8.03
N PRO A 158 53.60 -6.39 6.87
CA PRO A 158 53.14 -6.91 5.58
C PRO A 158 54.26 -7.56 4.75
N CYS A 159 53.90 -8.45 3.82
CA CYS A 159 54.80 -8.99 2.82
C CYS A 159 54.19 -8.95 1.41
N LEU A 160 54.94 -8.27 0.55
CA LEU A 160 55.03 -8.22 -0.91
C LEU A 160 54.37 -9.32 -1.77
N ALA A 161 53.71 -8.83 -2.82
CA ALA A 161 53.77 -9.21 -4.25
C ALA A 161 54.01 -10.68 -4.66
N ASN A 162 53.11 -11.22 -5.51
CA ASN A 162 53.46 -11.65 -6.87
C ASN A 162 52.26 -12.16 -7.72
N LYS A 163 52.34 -11.80 -9.01
CA LYS A 163 52.01 -12.52 -10.26
C LYS A 163 50.62 -13.13 -10.52
N ALA A 164 50.06 -12.60 -11.63
CA ALA A 164 49.35 -13.26 -12.74
C ALA A 164 49.32 -14.79 -12.79
N SER A 165 48.14 -15.37 -13.09
CA SER A 165 47.83 -15.98 -14.40
C SER A 165 46.52 -16.81 -14.39
N THR A 166 45.77 -16.68 -15.50
CA THR A 166 44.92 -17.68 -16.20
C THR A 166 43.81 -18.45 -15.48
N SER A 167 42.59 -18.17 -15.95
CA SER A 167 41.66 -19.07 -16.67
C SER A 167 40.98 -20.26 -15.97
N THR A 168 39.69 -20.38 -16.34
CA THR A 168 38.81 -21.56 -16.41
C THR A 168 38.34 -22.21 -15.12
N GLU A 169 37.06 -22.01 -14.78
CA GLU A 169 36.09 -23.11 -14.70
C GLU A 169 34.65 -22.56 -14.65
N THR A 170 33.86 -22.96 -15.64
CA THR A 170 32.44 -22.63 -15.78
C THR A 170 31.63 -23.72 -15.07
N GLU A 171 31.14 -23.45 -13.86
CA GLU A 171 30.16 -24.33 -13.20
C GLU A 171 28.77 -24.15 -13.83
N PRO A 172 28.04 -25.25 -14.12
CA PRO A 172 26.66 -25.20 -14.56
C PRO A 172 25.75 -24.95 -13.36
N HIS A 173 25.28 -23.72 -13.21
CA HIS A 173 24.23 -23.39 -12.24
C HIS A 173 22.94 -24.19 -12.54
N PRO A 174 22.28 -24.75 -11.50
CA PRO A 174 21.00 -25.42 -11.67
C PRO A 174 19.91 -24.41 -12.08
N PRO A 175 18.95 -24.80 -12.93
CA PRO A 175 17.85 -23.93 -13.31
C PRO A 175 17.01 -23.64 -12.06
N MET A 176 17.03 -22.36 -11.62
CA MET A 176 16.05 -21.85 -10.68
C MET A 176 14.67 -21.88 -11.36
N HIS A 177 13.96 -22.98 -11.15
CA HIS A 177 12.56 -23.12 -11.50
C HIS A 177 11.75 -22.03 -10.78
N SER A 178 11.35 -21.02 -11.55
CA SER A 178 9.97 -20.57 -11.74
C SER A 178 8.98 -20.98 -10.62
N CYS A 179 9.06 -20.32 -9.47
CA CYS A 179 8.01 -20.37 -8.43
C CYS A 179 7.20 -19.07 -8.36
N CYS A 180 7.67 -17.96 -8.95
CA CYS A 180 6.96 -16.66 -8.93
C CYS A 180 5.76 -16.57 -9.89
N SER A 181 5.46 -17.59 -10.70
CA SER A 181 4.41 -17.48 -11.72
C SER A 181 2.98 -17.70 -11.18
N ALA A 182 2.82 -18.46 -10.09
CA ALA A 182 1.49 -18.81 -9.59
C ALA A 182 0.83 -17.64 -8.82
N GLU A 183 1.60 -16.92 -7.99
CA GLU A 183 1.09 -15.80 -7.20
C GLU A 183 0.77 -14.58 -8.08
N LEU A 184 1.61 -14.28 -9.07
CA LEU A 184 1.32 -13.23 -10.07
C LEU A 184 0.07 -13.56 -10.91
N SER A 185 -0.19 -14.85 -11.17
CA SER A 185 -1.41 -15.26 -11.89
C SER A 185 -2.66 -15.11 -11.04
N GLN A 186 -2.59 -15.36 -9.74
CA GLN A 186 -3.70 -15.12 -8.82
C GLN A 186 -4.00 -13.63 -8.69
N PHE A 187 -2.96 -12.79 -8.61
CA PHE A 187 -3.09 -11.34 -8.54
C PHE A 187 -3.71 -10.75 -9.81
N ARG A 188 -3.31 -11.27 -10.99
CA ARG A 188 -3.92 -10.88 -12.27
C ARG A 188 -5.40 -11.23 -12.34
N MET A 189 -5.78 -12.43 -11.90
CA MET A 189 -7.17 -12.89 -11.90
C MET A 189 -8.04 -12.08 -10.93
N ALA A 190 -7.51 -11.76 -9.74
CA ALA A 190 -8.21 -10.92 -8.76
C ALA A 190 -8.43 -9.49 -9.28
N PHE A 191 -7.42 -8.91 -9.92
CA PHE A 191 -7.50 -7.57 -10.52
C PHE A 191 -8.50 -7.51 -11.69
N GLU A 192 -8.48 -8.49 -12.59
CA GLU A 192 -9.43 -8.61 -13.70
C GLU A 192 -10.88 -8.79 -13.19
N LEU A 193 -11.08 -9.51 -12.09
CA LEU A 193 -12.39 -9.69 -11.47
C LEU A 193 -12.91 -8.38 -10.84
N THR A 194 -12.05 -7.61 -10.17
CA THR A 194 -12.42 -6.30 -9.61
C THR A 194 -12.75 -5.27 -10.68
N ASN A 195 -12.06 -5.28 -11.82
CA ASN A 195 -12.35 -4.36 -12.93
C ASN A 195 -13.70 -4.66 -13.59
N LYS A 196 -14.06 -5.94 -13.78
CA LYS A 196 -15.39 -6.33 -14.29
C LYS A 196 -16.54 -5.85 -13.39
N ASN A 197 -16.34 -5.89 -12.08
CA ASN A 197 -17.33 -5.38 -11.13
C ASN A 197 -17.47 -3.85 -11.21
N LEU A 198 -16.36 -3.14 -11.47
CA LEU A 198 -16.35 -1.69 -11.61
C LEU A 198 -17.06 -1.23 -12.89
N ASP A 199 -16.83 -1.93 -14.01
CA ASP A 199 -17.57 -1.69 -15.26
C ASP A 199 -19.08 -1.94 -15.09
N THR A 200 -19.44 -3.02 -14.39
CA THR A 200 -20.84 -3.33 -14.08
C THR A 200 -21.50 -2.24 -13.25
N LEU A 201 -20.78 -1.67 -12.27
CA LEU A 201 -21.28 -0.56 -11.46
C LEU A 201 -21.41 0.72 -12.29
N ARG A 202 -20.48 0.98 -13.21
CA ARG A 202 -20.54 2.14 -14.12
C ARG A 202 -21.75 2.06 -15.04
N THR A 203 -22.00 0.90 -15.66
CA THR A 203 -23.20 0.67 -16.48
C THR A 203 -24.50 0.86 -15.68
N LYS A 204 -24.53 0.40 -14.41
CA LYS A 204 -25.71 0.61 -13.55
C LYS A 204 -25.92 2.09 -13.22
N LEU A 205 -24.84 2.84 -12.99
CA LEU A 205 -24.91 4.27 -12.72
C LEU A 205 -25.44 5.03 -13.93
N ASP A 206 -24.94 4.75 -15.13
CA ASP A 206 -25.40 5.37 -16.38
C ASP A 206 -26.89 5.05 -16.65
N ALA A 207 -27.33 3.83 -16.36
CA ALA A 207 -28.73 3.43 -16.48
C ALA A 207 -29.65 4.16 -15.47
N ILE A 208 -29.17 4.46 -14.27
CA ILE A 208 -29.91 5.26 -13.29
C ILE A 208 -29.98 6.71 -13.76
N GLN A 209 -28.86 7.28 -14.22
CA GLN A 209 -28.81 8.65 -14.70
C GLN A 209 -29.76 8.88 -15.88
N ALA A 210 -29.79 7.96 -16.85
CA ALA A 210 -30.73 8.02 -17.97
C ALA A 210 -32.21 7.99 -17.53
N LYS A 211 -32.54 7.30 -16.44
CA LYS A 211 -33.90 7.28 -15.88
C LYS A 211 -34.26 8.60 -15.18
N VAL A 212 -33.30 9.22 -14.52
CA VAL A 212 -33.47 10.53 -13.87
C VAL A 212 -33.70 11.60 -14.94
N ASP A 213 -32.90 11.61 -16.00
CA ASP A 213 -32.99 12.62 -17.07
C ASP A 213 -34.24 12.42 -17.96
N GLY A 214 -34.79 11.21 -18.03
CA GLY A 214 -36.04 10.91 -18.75
C GLY A 214 -37.33 11.18 -17.98
N ALA A 215 -37.27 11.37 -16.66
CA ALA A 215 -38.44 11.62 -15.81
C ALA A 215 -39.18 12.96 -16.06
N PRO A 216 -38.52 14.09 -16.41
CA PRO A 216 -39.19 15.37 -16.64
C PRO A 216 -40.13 15.37 -17.85
N SER A 217 -39.85 14.56 -18.87
CA SER A 217 -40.63 14.51 -20.12
C SER A 217 -41.99 13.85 -19.95
N ARG A 218 -42.15 12.94 -18.98
CA ARG A 218 -43.43 12.27 -18.67
C ARG A 218 -44.41 13.15 -17.90
N LEU A 219 -43.90 14.04 -17.04
CA LEU A 219 -44.73 15.00 -16.30
C LEU A 219 -45.29 16.10 -17.21
N LYS A 220 -44.53 16.53 -18.22
CA LYS A 220 -44.99 17.54 -19.18
C LYS A 220 -46.09 17.01 -20.12
N ALA A 221 -45.96 15.76 -20.60
CA ALA A 221 -46.98 15.15 -21.47
C ALA A 221 -48.34 14.90 -20.77
N ALA A 222 -48.36 14.79 -19.43
CA ALA A 222 -49.60 14.64 -18.66
C ALA A 222 -50.33 15.98 -18.42
N MET A 223 -49.66 17.13 -18.56
CA MET A 223 -50.26 18.46 -18.40
C MET A 223 -50.84 19.02 -19.70
N ASP A 224 -50.42 18.50 -20.86
CA ASP A 224 -50.86 18.97 -22.19
C ASP A 224 -52.04 18.16 -22.77
N ASN A 225 -52.72 17.32 -21.98
CA ASN A 225 -53.92 16.59 -22.42
C ASN A 225 -55.18 17.26 -21.84
N PRO A 226 -55.74 18.30 -22.50
CA PRO A 226 -56.97 18.92 -22.04
C PRO A 226 -58.10 17.89 -22.13
N PHE A 227 -58.76 17.70 -20.99
CA PHE A 227 -60.00 16.95 -20.82
C PHE A 227 -60.97 17.32 -21.95
N CYS A 228 -61.19 16.41 -22.91
CA CYS A 228 -62.31 16.53 -23.83
C CYS A 228 -63.57 16.38 -22.96
N HIS A 229 -64.27 17.48 -22.72
CA HIS A 229 -65.66 17.45 -22.31
C HIS A 229 -66.46 17.03 -23.54
N ASP A 230 -66.97 15.81 -23.51
CA ASP A 230 -68.06 15.39 -24.37
C ASP A 230 -69.32 16.10 -23.84
N ASP A 231 -69.64 17.25 -24.43
CA ASP A 231 -70.97 17.85 -24.30
C ASP A 231 -71.91 17.08 -25.24
N ASP A 232 -72.64 16.12 -24.66
CA ASP A 232 -73.82 15.50 -25.26
C ASP A 232 -74.92 16.58 -25.39
N GLU A 233 -75.08 17.15 -26.58
CA GLU A 233 -76.29 17.90 -26.94
C GLU A 233 -77.42 16.91 -27.30
N GLU A 234 -78.30 16.65 -26.34
CA GLU A 234 -79.70 16.30 -26.60
C GLU A 234 -80.49 17.58 -26.93
N GLU A 235 -80.95 17.75 -28.18
CA GLU A 235 -82.39 17.90 -28.57
C GLU A 235 -82.56 18.07 -30.09
#